data_AF-A0A1D2WYQ8-F1
#
_entry.id   AF-A0A1D2WYQ8-F1
#
_cell.length_a   1.000
_cell.length_b   1.000
_cell.length_c   1.000
_cell.angle_alpha   90.00
_cell.angle_beta   90.00
_cell.angle_gamma   90.00
#
_symmetry.space_group_name_H-M   'P 1'
#
loop_
_entity.id
_entity.type
_entity.pdbx_description
1 polymer ?
#
loop_
_entity_poly.entity_id
_entity_poly.type
_entity_poly.pdbx_seq_one_letter_code
_entity_poly.pdbx_strand_id
1 'polypeptide(L)'
;MEVTMKFGDKVSVADVRRLHDMEDVVFDKEWFEETEVRNRDVYYMFRDLAKSDSELEAIKAHHLRYDITVIPPAMLGSEYIKTVGHYHPRVPGTNAYYPEIYQVLEGSATYLLQKVKSGEEDFVLDVVVIKAKKGDLVLVPPGYGHVTINASDKTLEMANWVCRDFSSVYEPIKRLSGASYFLLKDGYVKNPLYRNTPPIRHLEPLAYDNLGLGSGECMYELVHRIEKLRFLTAPQDFTGFLTGVF
;
A
#
# COMPACT_ATOMS: atom_id res chain seq x y z
N MET A 1 -19.00 10.91 14.18
CA MET A 1 -18.50 9.97 15.20
C MET A 1 -17.11 9.57 14.77
N GLU A 2 -16.17 9.49 15.70
CA GLU A 2 -14.82 8.98 15.41
C GLU A 2 -14.91 7.50 15.04
N VAL A 3 -14.20 7.10 13.98
CA VAL A 3 -14.10 5.69 13.58
C VAL A 3 -12.95 5.08 14.38
N THR A 4 -13.26 4.07 15.18
CA THR A 4 -12.29 3.44 16.10
C THR A 4 -12.17 1.95 15.86
N MET A 5 -11.03 1.39 16.23
CA MET A 5 -10.75 -0.04 16.15
C MET A 5 -10.10 -0.50 17.44
N LYS A 6 -10.60 -1.59 18.02
CA LYS A 6 -9.93 -2.28 19.12
C LYS A 6 -8.88 -3.24 18.55
N PHE A 7 -7.64 -3.12 19.01
CA PHE A 7 -6.54 -3.99 18.64
C PHE A 7 -5.78 -4.43 19.89
N GLY A 8 -5.95 -5.70 20.28
CA GLY A 8 -5.53 -6.18 21.61
C GLY A 8 -6.23 -5.41 22.72
N ASP A 9 -5.45 -4.83 23.63
CA ASP A 9 -5.96 -4.07 24.78
C ASP A 9 -6.16 -2.58 24.47
N LYS A 10 -5.84 -2.14 23.25
CA LYS A 10 -5.86 -0.74 22.84
C LYS A 10 -7.04 -0.42 21.92
N VAL A 11 -7.46 0.84 21.95
CA VAL A 11 -8.39 1.42 20.97
C VAL A 11 -7.63 2.47 20.19
N SER A 12 -7.62 2.33 18.86
CA SER A 12 -7.01 3.28 17.92
C SER A 12 -8.10 4.06 17.20
N VAL A 13 -7.84 5.33 16.92
CA VAL A 13 -8.70 6.21 16.12
C VAL A 13 -8.16 6.26 14.70
N ALA A 14 -9.04 6.17 13.72
CA ALA A 14 -8.63 6.21 12.32
C ALA A 14 -8.16 7.61 11.91
N ASP A 15 -7.04 7.67 11.20
CA ASP A 15 -6.80 8.73 10.23
C ASP A 15 -7.74 8.49 9.04
N VAL A 16 -8.53 9.50 8.69
CA VAL A 16 -9.54 9.38 7.64
C VAL A 16 -9.07 10.07 6.37
N ARG A 17 -9.01 9.33 5.26
CA ARG A 17 -8.86 9.93 3.93
C ARG A 17 -10.23 10.34 3.43
N ARG A 18 -10.41 11.60 3.05
CA ARG A 18 -11.66 12.12 2.48
C ARG A 18 -11.55 12.31 0.98
N LEU A 19 -12.69 12.49 0.33
CA LEU A 19 -12.76 12.60 -1.13
C LEU A 19 -11.96 13.80 -1.66
N HIS A 20 -11.99 14.95 -0.98
CA HIS A 20 -11.18 16.10 -1.38
C HIS A 20 -9.67 15.82 -1.35
N ASP A 21 -9.18 14.91 -0.49
CA ASP A 21 -7.78 14.53 -0.48
C ASP A 21 -7.35 13.72 -1.71
N MET A 22 -8.32 13.24 -2.49
CA MET A 22 -8.11 12.43 -3.70
C MET A 22 -8.10 13.28 -4.97
N GLU A 23 -8.37 14.59 -4.89
CA GLU A 23 -8.51 15.51 -6.04
C GLU A 23 -7.40 15.36 -7.07
N ASP A 24 -6.14 15.32 -6.61
CA ASP A 24 -5.00 15.21 -7.50
C ASP A 24 -5.00 13.90 -8.30
N VAL A 25 -5.53 12.81 -7.72
CA VAL A 25 -5.26 11.44 -8.18
C VAL A 25 -6.47 10.68 -8.74
N VAL A 26 -7.64 11.31 -8.83
CA VAL A 26 -8.82 10.70 -9.46
C VAL A 26 -8.76 10.78 -10.99
N PHE A 27 -9.15 9.70 -11.66
CA PHE A 27 -9.28 9.62 -13.12
C PHE A 27 -10.38 10.55 -13.66
N ASP A 28 -11.56 10.48 -13.07
CA ASP A 28 -12.78 11.13 -13.56
C ASP A 28 -12.89 12.56 -13.01
N LYS A 29 -12.19 13.51 -13.64
CA LYS A 29 -12.10 14.90 -13.17
C LYS A 29 -13.43 15.66 -13.30
N GLU A 30 -14.22 15.38 -14.33
CA GLU A 30 -15.54 15.99 -14.53
C GLU A 30 -16.51 15.55 -13.42
N TRP A 31 -16.60 14.23 -13.18
CA TRP A 31 -17.36 13.71 -12.02
C TRP A 31 -16.85 14.29 -10.71
N PHE A 32 -15.53 14.43 -10.58
CA PHE A 32 -14.97 15.07 -9.42
C PHE A 32 -15.53 16.48 -9.34
N GLU A 33 -15.26 17.42 -10.24
CA GLU A 33 -15.71 18.82 -10.17
C GLU A 33 -17.21 19.00 -9.83
N GLU A 34 -18.09 18.13 -10.30
CA GLU A 34 -19.54 18.23 -10.05
C GLU A 34 -20.02 17.64 -8.72
N THR A 35 -19.26 16.76 -8.06
CA THR A 35 -19.79 16.08 -6.86
C THR A 35 -19.82 16.95 -5.60
N GLU A 36 -20.99 17.03 -4.97
CA GLU A 36 -21.26 17.82 -3.75
C GLU A 36 -20.75 17.14 -2.46
N VAL A 37 -20.35 15.87 -2.52
CA VAL A 37 -19.95 15.08 -1.32
C VAL A 37 -18.44 15.06 -1.08
N ARG A 38 -17.76 16.19 -1.23
CA ARG A 38 -16.30 16.37 -1.05
C ARG A 38 -15.74 15.90 0.29
N ASN A 39 -16.56 15.94 1.35
CA ASN A 39 -16.18 15.53 2.70
C ASN A 39 -16.48 14.06 3.01
N ARG A 40 -16.95 13.28 2.02
CA ARG A 40 -17.17 11.84 2.18
C ARG A 40 -15.85 11.13 2.46
N ASP A 41 -15.87 10.25 3.45
CA ASP A 41 -14.75 9.35 3.74
C ASP A 41 -14.51 8.37 2.58
N VAL A 42 -13.24 8.08 2.30
CA VAL A 42 -12.78 7.19 1.24
C VAL A 42 -12.19 5.94 1.87
N TYR A 43 -11.29 6.09 2.83
CA TYR A 43 -10.73 4.96 3.57
C TYR A 43 -10.19 5.40 4.93
N TYR A 44 -9.98 4.42 5.80
CA TYR A 44 -9.58 4.60 7.19
C TYR A 44 -8.22 3.94 7.42
N MET A 45 -7.29 4.64 8.06
CA MET A 45 -5.97 4.12 8.40
C MET A 45 -5.80 4.13 9.91
N PHE A 46 -5.52 2.97 10.49
CA PHE A 46 -5.18 2.81 11.90
C PHE A 46 -3.69 2.54 11.99
N ARG A 47 -2.94 3.49 12.54
CA ARG A 47 -1.48 3.47 12.55
C ARG A 47 -0.90 3.10 13.89
N ASP A 48 0.35 2.64 13.88
CA ASP A 48 1.15 2.35 15.09
C ASP A 48 0.45 1.36 16.03
N LEU A 49 -0.14 0.32 15.45
CA LEU A 49 -0.92 -0.69 16.17
C LEU A 49 -0.02 -1.70 16.86
N ALA A 50 -0.36 -2.00 18.11
CA ALA A 50 0.22 -3.09 18.87
C ALA A 50 -0.83 -3.63 19.87
N LYS A 51 -0.81 -4.94 20.19
CA LYS A 51 -1.78 -5.52 21.13
C LYS A 51 -1.51 -5.14 22.59
N SER A 52 -0.27 -4.79 22.93
CA SER A 52 0.16 -4.35 24.26
C SER A 52 1.20 -3.23 24.19
N ASP A 53 1.50 -2.58 25.32
CA ASP A 53 2.59 -1.59 25.41
C ASP A 53 3.96 -2.23 25.21
N SER A 54 4.19 -3.44 25.76
CA SER A 54 5.46 -4.15 25.58
C SER A 54 5.74 -4.48 24.11
N GLU A 55 4.72 -4.88 23.35
CA GLU A 55 4.85 -5.11 21.90
C GLU A 55 5.12 -3.81 21.16
N LEU A 56 4.45 -2.70 21.53
CA LEU A 56 4.68 -1.41 20.92
C LEU A 56 6.12 -0.93 21.09
N GLU A 57 6.69 -1.09 22.30
CA GLU A 57 8.08 -0.74 22.57
C GLU A 57 9.05 -1.63 21.77
N ALA A 58 8.77 -2.93 21.67
CA ALA A 58 9.58 -3.84 20.84
C ALA A 58 9.54 -3.46 19.34
N ILE A 59 8.35 -3.11 18.82
CA ILE A 59 8.15 -2.66 17.43
C ILE A 59 8.96 -1.38 17.17
N LYS A 60 8.88 -0.39 18.06
CA LYS A 60 9.61 0.87 17.95
C LYS A 60 11.12 0.68 18.05
N ALA A 61 11.59 -0.17 18.97
CA ALA A 61 13.01 -0.48 19.11
C ALA A 61 13.61 -1.12 17.84
N HIS A 62 12.78 -1.77 17.02
CA HIS A 62 13.18 -2.34 15.73
C HIS A 62 12.90 -1.41 14.53
N HIS A 63 12.49 -0.17 14.78
CA HIS A 63 12.20 0.82 13.74
C HIS A 63 11.07 0.40 12.78
N LEU A 64 10.11 -0.36 13.29
CA LEU A 64 8.97 -0.87 12.53
C LEU A 64 7.66 -0.17 12.93
N ARG A 65 6.65 -0.32 12.09
CA ARG A 65 5.27 0.09 12.35
C ARG A 65 4.33 -0.95 11.73
N TYR A 66 3.27 -1.30 12.45
CA TYR A 66 2.16 -2.08 11.92
C TYR A 66 0.93 -1.19 11.78
N ASP A 67 0.34 -1.18 10.60
CA ASP A 67 -0.87 -0.42 10.31
C ASP A 67 -1.97 -1.35 9.77
N ILE A 68 -3.23 -0.92 9.92
CA ILE A 68 -4.38 -1.51 9.24
C ILE A 68 -5.08 -0.42 8.43
N THR A 69 -5.43 -0.73 7.18
CA THR A 69 -6.23 0.12 6.31
C THR A 69 -7.54 -0.57 5.94
N VAL A 70 -8.65 0.14 6.11
CA VAL A 70 -10.00 -0.30 5.74
C VAL A 70 -10.51 0.55 4.60
N ILE A 71 -10.84 -0.08 3.47
CA ILE A 71 -11.34 0.55 2.25
C ILE A 71 -12.75 0.00 1.95
N PRO A 72 -13.82 0.75 2.28
CA PRO A 72 -15.19 0.39 1.87
C PRO A 72 -15.33 0.28 0.34
N PRO A 73 -16.29 -0.49 -0.16
CA PRO A 73 -16.53 -0.57 -1.60
C PRO A 73 -17.17 0.74 -2.09
N ALA A 74 -16.60 1.33 -3.12
CA ALA A 74 -17.17 2.51 -3.79
C ALA A 74 -16.53 2.72 -5.17
N MET A 75 -17.11 3.64 -5.92
CA MET A 75 -16.52 4.22 -7.12
C MET A 75 -16.13 5.68 -6.85
N LEU A 76 -15.09 6.13 -7.54
CA LEU A 76 -14.67 7.52 -7.74
C LEU A 76 -15.03 7.89 -9.19
N GLY A 77 -16.29 8.23 -9.43
CA GLY A 77 -16.85 8.37 -10.78
C GLY A 77 -16.87 7.02 -11.51
N SER A 78 -16.08 6.91 -12.57
CA SER A 78 -15.87 5.68 -13.34
C SER A 78 -14.74 4.77 -12.82
N GLU A 79 -13.94 5.23 -11.85
CA GLU A 79 -12.78 4.51 -11.30
C GLU A 79 -13.11 3.77 -10.00
N TYR A 80 -12.57 2.57 -9.78
CA TYR A 80 -12.70 1.89 -8.48
C TYR A 80 -12.01 2.68 -7.37
N ILE A 81 -12.57 2.63 -6.16
CA ILE A 81 -11.97 3.27 -5.00
C ILE A 81 -10.56 2.70 -4.70
N LYS A 82 -9.65 3.61 -4.36
CA LYS A 82 -8.24 3.30 -4.16
C LYS A 82 -7.58 4.19 -3.12
N THR A 83 -6.40 3.78 -2.68
CA THR A 83 -5.49 4.67 -1.94
C THR A 83 -4.92 5.76 -2.84
N VAL A 84 -4.40 6.85 -2.26
CA VAL A 84 -3.75 7.94 -3.03
C VAL A 84 -2.60 7.40 -3.89
N GLY A 85 -1.83 6.48 -3.32
CA GLY A 85 -0.59 5.96 -3.88
C GLY A 85 0.63 6.79 -3.52
N HIS A 86 1.78 6.14 -3.37
CA HIS A 86 3.04 6.81 -3.01
C HIS A 86 4.26 5.93 -3.31
N TYR A 87 5.43 6.55 -3.23
CA TYR A 87 6.73 5.89 -3.20
C TYR A 87 7.36 5.98 -1.80
N HIS A 88 8.34 5.12 -1.53
CA HIS A 88 9.22 5.24 -0.37
C HIS A 88 10.54 5.90 -0.75
N PRO A 89 11.17 6.66 0.15
CA PRO A 89 12.48 7.25 -0.11
C PRO A 89 13.59 6.20 -0.06
N ARG A 90 14.80 6.61 -0.46
CA ARG A 90 16.01 5.82 -0.27
C ARG A 90 16.34 5.69 1.21
N VAL A 91 16.89 4.55 1.60
CA VAL A 91 17.49 4.37 2.92
C VAL A 91 18.74 5.25 3.01
N PRO A 92 18.87 6.13 4.01
CA PRO A 92 20.01 7.04 4.13
C PRO A 92 21.36 6.31 4.04
N GLY A 93 22.27 6.83 3.23
CA GLY A 93 23.61 6.24 3.04
C GLY A 93 23.66 5.00 2.14
N THR A 94 22.55 4.60 1.50
CA THR A 94 22.52 3.45 0.60
C THR A 94 21.86 3.76 -0.75
N ASN A 95 21.91 2.80 -1.68
CA ASN A 95 21.17 2.85 -2.95
C ASN A 95 19.84 2.07 -2.90
N ALA A 96 19.49 1.50 -1.76
CA ALA A 96 18.23 0.78 -1.56
C ALA A 96 17.11 1.75 -1.16
N TYR A 97 15.87 1.32 -1.39
CA TYR A 97 14.65 2.01 -0.98
C TYR A 97 13.92 1.12 0.03
N TYR A 98 13.16 1.73 0.94
CA TYR A 98 12.39 0.96 1.92
C TYR A 98 11.30 0.11 1.23
N PRO A 99 11.26 -1.20 1.45
CA PRO A 99 10.14 -2.03 1.04
C PRO A 99 9.00 -1.95 2.06
N GLU A 100 7.89 -2.58 1.72
CA GLU A 100 6.72 -2.74 2.60
C GLU A 100 6.05 -4.06 2.31
N ILE A 101 5.43 -4.66 3.32
CA ILE A 101 4.71 -5.92 3.13
C ILE A 101 3.29 -5.81 3.67
N TYR A 102 2.34 -6.32 2.89
CA TYR A 102 0.93 -6.34 3.19
C TYR A 102 0.42 -7.76 3.44
N GLN A 103 -0.64 -7.87 4.24
CA GLN A 103 -1.52 -9.02 4.30
C GLN A 103 -2.97 -8.55 4.14
N VAL A 104 -3.75 -9.22 3.28
CA VAL A 104 -5.20 -8.98 3.22
C VAL A 104 -5.87 -9.71 4.37
N LEU A 105 -6.55 -8.98 5.25
CA LEU A 105 -7.25 -9.54 6.42
C LEU A 105 -8.69 -9.93 6.08
N GLU A 106 -9.38 -9.11 5.29
CA GLU A 106 -10.75 -9.36 4.80
C GLU A 106 -10.93 -8.82 3.38
N GLY A 107 -11.79 -9.48 2.59
CA GLY A 107 -12.10 -9.08 1.21
C GLY A 107 -10.98 -9.41 0.23
N SER A 108 -10.79 -8.53 -0.77
CA SER A 108 -9.78 -8.69 -1.82
C SER A 108 -9.20 -7.34 -2.24
N ALA A 109 -7.90 -7.30 -2.45
CA ALA A 109 -7.15 -6.14 -2.93
C ALA A 109 -6.63 -6.38 -4.36
N THR A 110 -6.63 -5.33 -5.16
CA THR A 110 -5.79 -5.25 -6.36
C THR A 110 -4.66 -4.25 -6.07
N TYR A 111 -3.43 -4.75 -5.95
CA TYR A 111 -2.24 -3.92 -5.80
C TYR A 111 -1.70 -3.59 -7.19
N LEU A 112 -1.59 -2.30 -7.50
CA LEU A 112 -0.88 -1.81 -8.66
C LEU A 112 0.45 -1.24 -8.20
N LEU A 113 1.54 -1.84 -8.66
CA LEU A 113 2.90 -1.46 -8.35
C LEU A 113 3.57 -0.92 -9.62
N GLN A 114 4.38 0.13 -9.49
CA GLN A 114 5.13 0.67 -10.61
C GLN A 114 6.54 1.09 -10.19
N LYS A 115 7.51 0.83 -11.06
CA LYS A 115 8.88 1.32 -10.91
C LYS A 115 9.16 2.36 -11.97
N VAL A 116 9.76 3.47 -11.59
CA VAL A 116 10.07 4.59 -12.50
C VAL A 116 11.57 4.74 -12.67
N LYS A 117 11.98 5.40 -13.76
CA LYS A 117 13.37 5.75 -13.99
C LYS A 117 13.77 6.86 -13.00
N SER A 118 14.91 6.67 -12.33
CA SER A 118 15.40 7.63 -11.33
C SER A 118 15.59 9.01 -11.96
N GLY A 119 14.93 10.03 -11.39
CA GLY A 119 14.96 11.41 -11.89
C GLY A 119 14.02 11.69 -13.08
N GLU A 120 13.24 10.70 -13.51
CA GLU A 120 12.24 10.81 -14.58
C GLU A 120 10.97 10.04 -14.16
N GLU A 121 10.21 10.57 -13.19
CA GLU A 121 9.10 9.83 -12.56
C GLU A 121 7.91 9.56 -13.50
N ASP A 122 7.84 10.24 -14.64
CA ASP A 122 6.86 10.01 -15.71
C ASP A 122 7.29 8.94 -16.72
N PHE A 123 8.48 8.35 -16.55
CA PHE A 123 9.00 7.22 -17.33
C PHE A 123 8.94 5.93 -16.50
N VAL A 124 7.93 5.11 -16.74
CA VAL A 124 7.72 3.85 -16.02
C VAL A 124 8.57 2.74 -16.65
N LEU A 125 9.32 2.02 -15.82
CA LEU A 125 10.18 0.89 -16.21
C LEU A 125 9.47 -0.45 -16.10
N ASP A 126 8.59 -0.60 -15.11
CA ASP A 126 7.84 -1.83 -14.87
C ASP A 126 6.49 -1.51 -14.21
N VAL A 127 5.46 -2.28 -14.56
CA VAL A 127 4.13 -2.22 -13.96
C VAL A 127 3.70 -3.63 -13.61
N VAL A 128 3.35 -3.83 -12.33
CA VAL A 128 2.92 -5.12 -11.81
C VAL A 128 1.56 -4.96 -11.16
N VAL A 129 0.66 -5.90 -11.44
CA VAL A 129 -0.61 -6.05 -10.73
C VAL A 129 -0.61 -7.38 -9.99
N ILE A 130 -0.92 -7.32 -8.70
CA ILE A 130 -1.14 -8.50 -7.85
C ILE A 130 -2.57 -8.44 -7.32
N LYS A 131 -3.35 -9.48 -7.59
CA LYS A 131 -4.68 -9.67 -6.98
C LYS A 131 -4.51 -10.56 -5.77
N ALA A 132 -4.94 -10.08 -4.61
CA ALA A 132 -4.80 -10.76 -3.33
C ALA A 132 -6.17 -10.87 -2.66
N LYS A 133 -6.45 -11.99 -2.04
CA LYS A 133 -7.64 -12.25 -1.21
C LYS A 133 -7.22 -12.44 0.24
N LYS A 134 -8.19 -12.52 1.16
CA LYS A 134 -7.96 -12.85 2.57
C LYS A 134 -6.88 -13.92 2.77
N GLY A 135 -5.89 -13.58 3.59
CA GLY A 135 -4.71 -14.39 3.90
C GLY A 135 -3.52 -14.11 2.98
N ASP A 136 -3.70 -13.62 1.76
CA ASP A 136 -2.57 -13.45 0.85
C ASP A 136 -1.61 -12.35 1.32
N LEU A 137 -0.32 -12.56 1.06
CA LEU A 137 0.77 -11.64 1.38
C LEU A 137 1.24 -10.94 0.11
N VAL A 138 1.55 -9.65 0.19
CA VAL A 138 2.07 -8.88 -0.95
C VAL A 138 3.25 -8.04 -0.51
N LEU A 139 4.42 -8.31 -1.10
CA LEU A 139 5.61 -7.49 -0.90
C LEU A 139 5.64 -6.38 -1.95
N VAL A 140 5.77 -5.13 -1.51
CA VAL A 140 6.16 -3.99 -2.35
C VAL A 140 7.70 -3.92 -2.36
N PRO A 141 8.36 -4.19 -3.49
CA PRO A 141 9.81 -4.21 -3.54
C PRO A 141 10.42 -2.81 -3.41
N PRO A 142 11.71 -2.72 -3.06
CA PRO A 142 12.45 -1.47 -3.08
C PRO A 142 12.31 -0.69 -4.39
N GLY A 143 11.84 0.56 -4.28
CA GLY A 143 11.78 1.52 -5.37
C GLY A 143 10.50 1.42 -6.23
N TYR A 144 9.57 0.54 -5.87
CA TYR A 144 8.23 0.55 -6.44
C TYR A 144 7.34 1.52 -5.67
N GLY A 145 6.59 2.33 -6.41
CA GLY A 145 5.41 3.00 -5.90
C GLY A 145 4.23 2.04 -5.96
N HIS A 146 3.24 2.25 -5.10
CA HIS A 146 2.12 1.32 -4.99
C HIS A 146 0.79 2.04 -4.74
N VAL A 147 -0.27 1.47 -5.30
CA VAL A 147 -1.67 1.83 -5.10
C VAL A 147 -2.44 0.56 -4.75
N THR A 148 -3.30 0.62 -3.74
CA THR A 148 -4.22 -0.47 -3.41
C THR A 148 -5.62 -0.07 -3.85
N ILE A 149 -6.27 -0.95 -4.62
CA ILE A 149 -7.58 -0.72 -5.22
C ILE A 149 -8.54 -1.76 -4.65
N ASN A 150 -9.70 -1.32 -4.14
CA ASN A 150 -10.81 -2.21 -3.81
C ASN A 150 -11.74 -2.31 -5.02
N ALA A 151 -11.50 -3.31 -5.85
CA ALA A 151 -12.31 -3.60 -7.05
C ALA A 151 -13.42 -4.64 -6.76
N SER A 152 -14.04 -4.58 -5.58
CA SER A 152 -15.10 -5.50 -5.15
C SER A 152 -16.30 -4.75 -4.56
N ASP A 153 -17.38 -5.48 -4.28
CA ASP A 153 -18.58 -5.00 -3.60
C ASP A 153 -18.51 -5.16 -2.06
N LYS A 154 -17.35 -5.57 -1.52
CA LYS A 154 -17.13 -5.79 -0.08
C LYS A 154 -16.07 -4.85 0.45
N THR A 155 -16.10 -4.60 1.76
CA THR A 155 -15.03 -3.87 2.44
C THR A 155 -13.74 -4.68 2.37
N LEU A 156 -12.67 -4.02 1.95
CA LEU A 156 -11.30 -4.53 2.02
C LEU A 156 -10.68 -4.08 3.35
N GLU A 157 -10.14 -5.02 4.10
CA GLU A 157 -9.24 -4.75 5.23
C GLU A 157 -7.89 -5.39 4.95
N MET A 158 -6.83 -4.60 5.07
CA MET A 158 -5.46 -5.06 4.90
C MET A 158 -4.57 -4.48 5.98
N ALA A 159 -3.53 -5.22 6.34
CA ALA A 159 -2.50 -4.76 7.24
C ALA A 159 -1.16 -4.66 6.54
N ASN A 160 -0.26 -3.85 7.09
CA ASN A 160 1.11 -3.75 6.60
C ASN A 160 2.13 -3.64 7.73
N TRP A 161 3.29 -4.26 7.52
CA TRP A 161 4.52 -3.94 8.23
C TRP A 161 5.38 -3.03 7.36
N VAL A 162 5.89 -1.96 7.95
CA VAL A 162 6.72 -0.97 7.26
C VAL A 162 7.76 -0.37 8.20
N CYS A 163 8.86 0.15 7.65
CA CYS A 163 9.79 0.94 8.46
C CYS A 163 9.13 2.25 8.90
N ARG A 164 9.32 2.62 10.17
CA ARG A 164 8.72 3.84 10.75
C ARG A 164 9.53 5.12 10.51
N ASP A 165 10.78 4.99 10.06
CA ASP A 165 11.75 6.08 10.02
C ASP A 165 11.68 6.91 8.73
N PHE A 166 10.63 6.74 7.93
CA PHE A 166 10.43 7.51 6.71
C PHE A 166 9.03 8.10 6.60
N SER A 167 8.92 9.13 5.75
CA SER A 167 7.65 9.66 5.28
C SER A 167 7.45 9.31 3.82
N SER A 168 6.23 8.91 3.47
CA SER A 168 5.85 8.56 2.09
C SER A 168 6.03 9.74 1.13
N VAL A 169 6.50 9.46 -0.08
CA VAL A 169 6.70 10.44 -1.15
C VAL A 169 5.50 10.42 -2.09
N TYR A 170 4.53 11.31 -1.84
CA TYR A 170 3.28 11.41 -2.60
C TYR A 170 3.39 12.26 -3.88
N GLU A 171 4.34 13.19 -3.92
CA GLU A 171 4.41 14.24 -4.95
C GLU A 171 4.41 13.69 -6.39
N PRO A 172 5.19 12.66 -6.75
CA PRO A 172 5.19 12.18 -8.14
C PRO A 172 3.84 11.62 -8.58
N ILE A 173 3.15 10.91 -7.69
CA ILE A 173 1.82 10.36 -7.95
C ILE A 173 0.79 11.50 -8.09
N LYS A 174 0.84 12.52 -7.23
CA LYS A 174 -0.06 13.67 -7.32
C LYS A 174 0.18 14.50 -8.59
N ARG A 175 1.43 14.84 -8.89
CA ARG A 175 1.83 15.63 -10.06
C ARG A 175 1.42 14.96 -11.37
N LEU A 176 1.52 13.62 -11.44
CA LEU A 176 1.12 12.82 -12.60
C LEU A 176 -0.34 12.35 -12.52
N SER A 177 -1.14 12.96 -11.65
CA SER A 177 -2.56 12.70 -11.44
C SER A 177 -2.95 11.25 -11.19
N GLY A 178 -2.08 10.48 -10.54
CA GLY A 178 -2.30 9.10 -10.18
C GLY A 178 -1.16 8.18 -10.60
N ALA A 179 -1.43 6.87 -10.51
CA ALA A 179 -0.54 5.85 -11.02
C ALA A 179 -0.53 5.80 -12.55
N SER A 180 0.38 5.01 -13.10
CA SER A 180 0.58 4.77 -14.53
C SER A 180 -0.61 4.10 -15.23
N TYR A 181 -1.46 3.42 -14.46
CA TYR A 181 -2.77 2.97 -14.89
C TYR A 181 -3.82 3.30 -13.84
N PHE A 182 -5.05 3.51 -14.31
CA PHE A 182 -6.27 3.54 -13.51
C PHE A 182 -7.04 2.24 -13.74
N LEU A 183 -7.77 1.77 -12.72
CA LEU A 183 -8.66 0.60 -12.85
C LEU A 183 -10.11 1.08 -12.86
N LEU A 184 -10.72 1.03 -14.04
CA LEU A 184 -12.14 1.36 -14.26
C LEU A 184 -12.97 0.06 -14.26
N LYS A 185 -14.30 0.19 -14.30
CA LYS A 185 -15.21 -0.98 -14.43
C LYS A 185 -14.91 -1.84 -15.66
N ASP A 186 -14.53 -1.21 -16.77
CA ASP A 186 -14.27 -1.88 -18.04
C ASP A 186 -12.81 -2.34 -18.22
N GLY A 187 -11.96 -2.09 -17.22
CA GLY A 187 -10.57 -2.54 -17.20
C GLY A 187 -9.54 -1.44 -16.94
N TYR A 188 -8.28 -1.75 -17.25
CA TYR A 188 -7.16 -0.85 -17.02
C TYR A 188 -7.03 0.19 -18.14
N VAL A 189 -6.90 1.45 -17.78
CA VAL A 189 -6.65 2.57 -18.70
C VAL A 189 -5.31 3.20 -18.35
N LYS A 190 -4.46 3.42 -19.37
CA LYS A 190 -3.17 4.10 -19.18
C LYS A 190 -3.39 5.55 -18.77
N ASN A 191 -2.59 6.01 -17.82
CA ASN A 191 -2.54 7.43 -17.50
C ASN A 191 -1.70 8.18 -18.56
N PRO A 192 -2.30 9.14 -19.30
CA PRO A 192 -1.62 9.82 -20.40
C PRO A 192 -0.50 10.77 -19.94
N LEU A 193 -0.41 11.10 -18.65
CA LEU A 193 0.66 11.96 -18.12
C LEU A 193 2.01 11.24 -17.99
N TYR A 194 2.04 9.91 -18.14
CA TYR A 194 3.28 9.14 -18.19
C TYR A 194 3.76 9.02 -19.65
N ARG A 195 4.97 9.51 -19.94
CA ARG A 195 5.59 9.46 -21.28
C ARG A 195 5.84 8.03 -21.76
N ASN A 196 6.12 7.12 -20.83
CA ASN A 196 6.30 5.70 -21.11
C ASN A 196 5.60 4.85 -20.06
N THR A 197 4.75 3.93 -20.51
CA THR A 197 4.03 2.99 -19.67
C THR A 197 4.04 1.60 -20.31
N PRO A 198 4.86 0.65 -19.78
CA PRO A 198 4.93 -0.71 -20.28
C PRO A 198 3.62 -1.48 -19.97
N PRO A 199 3.36 -2.62 -20.64
CA PRO A 199 2.23 -3.47 -20.33
C PRO A 199 2.27 -3.99 -18.88
N ILE A 200 1.10 -4.24 -18.31
CA ILE A 200 0.95 -4.80 -16.96
C ILE A 200 1.45 -6.25 -16.95
N ARG A 201 2.34 -6.58 -16.01
CA ARG A 201 2.62 -7.96 -15.62
C ARG A 201 1.70 -8.36 -14.48
N HIS A 202 1.20 -9.57 -14.52
CA HIS A 202 0.43 -10.14 -13.41
C HIS A 202 1.32 -11.09 -12.63
N LEU A 203 1.43 -10.86 -11.32
CA LEU A 203 2.15 -11.73 -10.40
C LEU A 203 1.18 -12.29 -9.35
N GLU A 204 1.54 -13.46 -8.84
CA GLU A 204 0.83 -14.09 -7.73
C GLU A 204 1.30 -13.50 -6.38
N PRO A 205 0.47 -13.58 -5.33
CA PRO A 205 0.87 -13.21 -3.98
C PRO A 205 2.11 -13.97 -3.47
N LEU A 206 2.82 -13.37 -2.52
CA LEU A 206 4.01 -13.93 -1.89
C LEU A 206 3.65 -15.19 -1.08
N ALA A 207 4.40 -16.27 -1.29
CA ALA A 207 4.30 -17.47 -0.48
C ALA A 207 4.75 -17.22 0.99
N TYR A 208 4.01 -17.79 1.94
CA TYR A 208 4.25 -17.66 3.38
C TYR A 208 5.64 -18.12 3.84
N ASP A 209 6.15 -19.20 3.23
CA ASP A 209 7.45 -19.79 3.56
C ASP A 209 8.61 -18.79 3.37
N ASN A 210 8.43 -17.81 2.47
CA ASN A 210 9.42 -16.76 2.24
C ASN A 210 9.62 -15.83 3.44
N LEU A 211 8.66 -15.78 4.38
CA LEU A 211 8.76 -15.07 5.66
C LEU A 211 8.90 -16.03 6.84
N GLY A 212 8.98 -17.34 6.58
CA GLY A 212 8.88 -18.39 7.58
C GLY A 212 7.63 -18.26 8.46
N LEU A 213 6.50 -17.92 7.83
CA LEU A 213 5.17 -17.99 8.41
C LEU A 213 4.51 -19.31 8.00
N GLY A 214 3.63 -19.84 8.85
CA GLY A 214 2.75 -20.94 8.45
C GLY A 214 1.64 -20.46 7.52
N SER A 215 1.18 -21.30 6.59
CA SER A 215 0.06 -20.96 5.69
C SER A 215 -1.16 -20.48 6.48
N GLY A 216 -1.64 -19.28 6.18
CA GLY A 216 -2.81 -18.67 6.83
C GLY A 216 -2.52 -18.02 8.19
N GLU A 217 -1.26 -17.99 8.64
CA GLU A 217 -0.86 -17.31 9.86
C GLU A 217 -1.07 -15.79 9.74
N CYS A 218 -1.57 -15.15 10.79
CA CYS A 218 -1.68 -13.69 10.81
C CYS A 218 -0.27 -13.08 10.80
N MET A 219 0.01 -12.19 9.85
CA MET A 219 1.31 -11.56 9.68
C MET A 219 1.70 -10.71 10.90
N TYR A 220 0.73 -10.27 11.71
CA TYR A 220 1.01 -9.59 12.99
C TYR A 220 1.85 -10.47 13.94
N GLU A 221 1.73 -11.79 13.89
CA GLU A 221 2.48 -12.73 14.73
C GLU A 221 4.00 -12.71 14.44
N LEU A 222 4.44 -11.99 13.40
CA LEU A 222 5.86 -11.63 13.22
C LEU A 222 6.37 -10.70 14.32
N VAL A 223 5.53 -10.06 15.12
CA VAL A 223 5.97 -9.29 16.31
C VAL A 223 6.77 -10.14 17.29
N HIS A 224 6.49 -11.46 17.35
CA HIS A 224 7.23 -12.41 18.19
C HIS A 224 8.49 -12.99 17.52
N ARG A 225 8.73 -12.65 16.24
CA ARG A 225 9.89 -13.02 15.41
C ARG A 225 10.36 -11.80 14.61
N ILE A 226 10.44 -10.66 15.30
CA ILE A 226 10.55 -9.33 14.68
C ILE A 226 11.84 -9.15 13.88
N GLU A 227 12.88 -9.92 14.21
CA GLU A 227 14.13 -9.99 13.46
C GLU A 227 13.93 -10.41 12.00
N LYS A 228 12.88 -11.19 11.70
CA LYS A 228 12.52 -11.58 10.33
C LYS A 228 12.05 -10.40 9.47
N LEU A 229 11.60 -9.31 10.10
CA LEU A 229 11.16 -8.09 9.42
C LEU A 229 12.32 -7.12 9.12
N ARG A 230 13.57 -7.47 9.44
CA ARG A 230 14.73 -6.59 9.22
C ARG A 230 14.92 -6.19 7.75
N PHE A 231 14.41 -6.94 6.79
CA PHE A 231 14.43 -6.52 5.38
C PHE A 231 13.65 -5.22 5.11
N LEU A 232 12.72 -4.85 5.99
CA LEU A 232 11.98 -3.59 5.92
C LEU A 232 12.81 -2.38 6.35
N THR A 233 13.78 -2.57 7.26
CA THR A 233 14.58 -1.47 7.84
C THR A 233 16.01 -1.43 7.31
N ALA A 234 16.54 -2.57 6.86
CA ALA A 234 17.86 -2.70 6.26
C ALA A 234 17.81 -3.49 4.92
N PRO A 235 17.02 -3.07 3.93
CA PRO A 235 16.79 -3.83 2.68
C PRO A 235 18.06 -4.13 1.88
N GLN A 236 19.11 -3.30 2.01
CA GLN A 236 20.40 -3.53 1.36
C GLN A 236 21.07 -4.85 1.76
N ASP A 237 20.74 -5.39 2.95
CA ASP A 237 21.28 -6.66 3.45
C ASP A 237 20.48 -7.87 2.92
N PHE A 238 19.35 -7.64 2.24
CA PHE A 238 18.38 -8.67 1.82
C PHE A 238 18.08 -8.64 0.32
N THR A 239 19.00 -8.11 -0.50
CA THR A 239 18.81 -7.95 -1.96
C THR A 239 18.42 -9.24 -2.66
N GLY A 240 19.01 -10.39 -2.30
CA GLY A 240 18.67 -11.69 -2.90
C GLY A 240 17.21 -12.11 -2.67
N PHE A 241 16.70 -11.91 -1.46
CA PHE A 241 15.29 -12.15 -1.15
C PHE A 241 14.39 -11.16 -1.90
N LEU A 242 14.70 -9.86 -1.82
CA LEU A 242 13.84 -8.80 -2.37
C LEU A 242 13.80 -8.75 -3.90
N THR A 243 14.84 -9.25 -4.57
CA THR A 243 14.88 -9.36 -6.04
C THR A 243 14.24 -10.65 -6.55
N GLY A 244 14.25 -11.73 -5.76
CA GLY A 244 13.70 -13.04 -6.14
C GLY A 244 12.17 -13.13 -6.12
N VAL A 245 11.47 -12.09 -5.65
CA VAL A 245 10.00 -12.08 -5.53
C VAL A 245 9.31 -11.51 -6.78
N PHE A 246 10.03 -10.87 -7.72
CA PHE A 246 9.47 -10.11 -8.86
C PHE A 246 10.02 -10.49 -10.24
#